data_AF-A0A4Q3L8B0-F1
#
_entry.id   AF-A0A4Q3L8B0-F1
#
_cell.length_a   1.000
_cell.length_b   1.000
_cell.length_c   1.000
_cell.angle_alpha   90.00
_cell.angle_beta   90.00
_cell.angle_gamma   90.00
#
_symmetry.space_group_name_H-M   'P 1'
#
loop_
_entity.id
_entity.type
_entity.pdbx_description
1 polymer ?
#
loop_
_entity_poly.entity_id
_entity_poly.type
_entity_poly.pdbx_seq_one_letter_code
_entity_poly.pdbx_strand_id
1 'polypeptide(L)'
;MAHNVLVTGGAGYVGSHICKALAAAGHRPVALDDMSAGHLWALQWGPAVQADVRDTAAIIQALRQHRIHVVVHAAQCVRRDGASKRPDRHYEVNVGGTLAVLQAMREAQVGAIALASSAGVYGSPLRLPVSEGAFPAPRSSLYASRLMGETILADYAAAFGIQYTALRHFSVAGADPDNELGPLRRPESHLFPLAARVSLGEAPHLVVHGDDYATPDGTCIRDYVHVSDVAAAYPLVLGRLLDGRAAAAYNLGSGEGHSVSEVLAAMGRVTGRPLPRQVGPRREADTPTLVADIGRARAELRWTPKFSDLNTLVKTTWAWALRCQQEAGSAG
;
A
#
# COMPACT_ATOMS: atom_id res chain seq x y z
N MET A 1 -3.91 -7.83 24.28
CA MET A 1 -3.92 -6.54 25.02
C MET A 1 -4.02 -5.42 23.99
N ALA A 2 -4.61 -4.28 24.34
CA ALA A 2 -4.60 -3.11 23.47
C ALA A 2 -3.18 -2.52 23.41
N HIS A 3 -2.73 -2.10 22.23
CA HIS A 3 -1.39 -1.53 22.02
C HIS A 3 -1.53 -0.17 21.32
N ASN A 4 -0.67 0.77 21.68
CA ASN A 4 -0.58 2.05 20.98
C ASN A 4 0.37 1.90 19.79
N VAL A 5 -0.09 2.29 18.61
CA VAL A 5 0.60 2.00 17.34
C VAL A 5 0.80 3.29 16.57
N LEU A 6 2.05 3.67 16.30
CA LEU A 6 2.32 4.82 15.44
C LEU A 6 2.20 4.37 13.98
N VAL A 7 1.31 4.98 13.20
CA VAL A 7 1.13 4.70 11.77
C VAL A 7 1.64 5.91 10.98
N THR A 8 2.87 5.84 10.47
CA THR A 8 3.37 6.89 9.59
C THR A 8 2.69 6.76 8.22
N GLY A 9 2.33 7.88 7.58
CA GLY A 9 1.50 7.88 6.37
C GLY A 9 0.04 7.58 6.66
N GLY A 10 -0.40 7.76 7.92
CA GLY A 10 -1.71 7.37 8.42
C GLY A 10 -2.89 8.17 7.84
N ALA A 11 -2.63 9.29 7.15
CA ALA A 11 -3.66 10.05 6.43
C ALA A 11 -3.75 9.65 4.94
N GLY A 12 -2.84 8.80 4.46
CA GLY A 12 -2.82 8.29 3.08
C GLY A 12 -3.77 7.11 2.86
N TYR A 13 -3.95 6.71 1.60
CA TYR A 13 -4.89 5.65 1.20
C TYR A 13 -4.76 4.35 2.00
N VAL A 14 -3.59 3.70 2.01
CA VAL A 14 -3.41 2.44 2.75
C VAL A 14 -3.29 2.68 4.25
N GLY A 15 -2.58 3.74 4.66
CA GLY A 15 -2.34 4.05 6.07
C GLY A 15 -3.62 4.30 6.87
N SER A 16 -4.60 5.00 6.29
CA SER A 16 -5.88 5.25 6.95
C SER A 16 -6.69 3.96 7.14
N HIS A 17 -6.67 3.05 6.16
CA HIS A 17 -7.30 1.74 6.30
C HIS A 17 -6.59 0.89 7.38
N ILE A 18 -5.26 1.00 7.51
CA ILE A 18 -4.52 0.35 8.60
C ILE A 18 -4.96 0.93 9.95
N CYS A 19 -5.10 2.25 10.08
CA CYS A 19 -5.64 2.87 11.29
C CYS A 19 -7.05 2.33 11.62
N LYS A 20 -7.95 2.25 10.63
CA LYS A 20 -9.29 1.64 10.79
C LYS A 20 -9.20 0.20 11.29
N ALA A 21 -8.39 -0.64 10.64
CA ALA A 21 -8.23 -2.05 11.00
C ALA A 21 -7.61 -2.25 12.40
N LEU A 22 -6.64 -1.43 12.79
CA LEU A 22 -6.03 -1.45 14.12
C LEU A 22 -7.04 -1.07 15.20
N ALA A 23 -7.83 -0.01 14.99
CA ALA A 23 -8.87 0.41 15.92
C ALA A 23 -9.97 -0.65 16.06
N ALA A 24 -10.41 -1.24 14.95
CA ALA A 24 -11.38 -2.34 14.96
C ALA A 24 -10.87 -3.59 15.70
N ALA A 25 -9.54 -3.82 15.70
CA ALA A 25 -8.89 -4.88 16.47
C ALA A 25 -8.64 -4.51 17.95
N GLY A 26 -9.09 -3.33 18.41
CA GLY A 26 -8.93 -2.86 19.80
C GLY A 26 -7.55 -2.26 20.11
N HIS A 27 -6.73 -1.98 19.11
CA HIS A 27 -5.50 -1.20 19.27
C HIS A 27 -5.80 0.31 19.15
N ARG A 28 -4.84 1.15 19.56
CA ARG A 28 -4.96 2.61 19.49
C ARG A 28 -3.97 3.15 18.45
N PRO A 29 -4.39 3.36 17.20
CA PRO A 29 -3.53 3.97 16.20
C PRO A 29 -3.27 5.45 16.53
N VAL A 30 -2.08 5.92 16.19
CA VAL A 30 -1.68 7.33 16.20
C VAL A 30 -1.11 7.61 14.81
N ALA A 31 -1.78 8.44 14.02
CA ALA A 31 -1.31 8.77 12.69
C ALA A 31 -0.16 9.78 12.76
N LEU A 32 0.87 9.61 11.94
CA LEU A 32 1.86 10.65 11.65
C LEU A 32 1.91 10.87 10.14
N ASP A 33 1.65 12.10 9.69
CA ASP A 33 1.57 12.40 8.26
C ASP A 33 1.97 13.86 7.99
N ASP A 34 2.62 14.12 6.86
CA ASP A 34 3.02 15.47 6.45
C ASP A 34 1.95 16.17 5.59
N MET A 35 0.87 15.45 5.27
CA MET A 35 -0.24 15.89 4.42
C MET A 35 0.17 16.16 2.97
N SER A 36 1.36 15.71 2.54
CA SER A 36 1.82 15.88 1.15
C SER A 36 0.97 15.11 0.14
N ALA A 37 0.37 13.99 0.58
CA ALA A 37 -0.58 13.20 -0.19
C ALA A 37 -1.72 12.58 0.64
N GLY A 38 -1.75 12.85 1.95
CA GLY A 38 -2.80 12.40 2.87
C GLY A 38 -3.97 13.38 2.94
N HIS A 39 -5.02 13.01 3.66
CA HIS A 39 -6.23 13.82 3.83
C HIS A 39 -6.70 13.90 5.28
N LEU A 40 -7.10 15.09 5.74
CA LEU A 40 -7.55 15.29 7.13
C LEU A 40 -8.81 14.47 7.44
N TRP A 41 -9.71 14.31 6.46
CA TRP A 41 -10.92 13.49 6.62
C TRP A 41 -10.63 12.01 6.86
N ALA A 42 -9.41 11.54 6.57
CA ALA A 42 -8.99 10.16 6.78
C ALA A 42 -8.42 9.89 8.20
N LEU A 43 -8.36 10.91 9.06
CA LEU A 43 -7.81 10.81 10.42
C LEU A 43 -8.91 10.58 11.46
N GLN A 44 -9.57 9.42 11.40
CA GLN A 44 -10.80 9.15 12.18
C GLN A 44 -10.60 8.26 13.42
N TRP A 45 -9.53 7.45 13.47
CA TRP A 45 -9.41 6.33 14.42
C TRP A 45 -8.48 6.57 15.62
N GLY A 46 -7.96 7.78 15.77
CA GLY A 46 -7.06 8.11 16.87
C GLY A 46 -6.40 9.48 16.73
N PRO A 47 -5.45 9.80 17.62
CA PRO A 47 -4.69 11.04 17.52
C PRO A 47 -3.89 11.11 16.22
N ALA A 48 -3.59 12.33 15.79
CA ALA A 48 -2.73 12.59 14.66
C ALA A 48 -1.63 13.56 15.03
N VAL A 49 -0.45 13.36 14.45
CA VAL A 49 0.72 14.22 14.54
C VAL A 49 1.07 14.66 13.12
N GLN A 50 0.97 15.96 12.85
CA GLN A 50 1.37 16.49 11.55
C GLN A 50 2.89 16.73 11.55
N ALA A 51 3.64 15.88 10.85
CA ALA A 51 5.10 15.96 10.77
C ALA A 51 5.63 15.21 9.54
N ASP A 52 6.78 15.64 9.03
CA ASP A 52 7.55 14.89 8.04
C ASP A 52 8.15 13.64 8.68
N VAL A 53 8.14 12.51 7.98
CA VAL A 53 8.73 11.26 8.48
C VAL A 53 10.27 11.33 8.62
N ARG A 54 10.89 12.37 8.07
CA ARG A 54 12.31 12.67 8.22
C ARG A 54 12.60 13.54 9.46
N ASP A 55 11.57 14.04 10.14
CA ASP A 55 11.73 14.77 11.40
C ASP A 55 11.85 13.79 12.58
N THR A 56 13.07 13.33 12.82
CA THR A 56 13.39 12.41 13.92
C THR A 56 12.94 12.95 15.28
N ALA A 57 13.04 14.26 15.53
CA ALA A 57 12.67 14.86 16.81
C ALA A 57 11.16 14.80 17.06
N ALA A 58 10.36 15.15 16.04
CA ALA A 58 8.91 15.02 16.09
C ALA A 58 8.47 13.57 16.31
N ILE A 59 9.14 12.60 15.66
CA ILE A 59 8.84 11.17 15.85
C ILE A 59 9.17 10.75 17.29
N ILE A 60 10.34 11.12 17.85
CA ILE A 60 10.69 10.82 19.25
C ILE A 60 9.62 11.36 20.19
N GLN A 61 9.18 12.61 19.99
CA GLN A 61 8.12 13.21 20.79
C GLN A 61 6.81 12.42 20.69
N ALA A 62 6.38 12.06 19.47
CA ALA A 62 5.18 11.27 19.25
C ALA A 62 5.25 9.89 19.92
N LEU A 63 6.38 9.19 19.79
CA LEU A 63 6.61 7.88 20.40
C LEU A 63 6.47 7.94 21.93
N ARG A 64 7.10 8.94 22.57
CA ARG A 64 7.06 9.14 24.03
C ARG A 64 5.69 9.60 24.52
N GLN A 65 5.14 10.66 23.91
CA GLN A 65 3.86 11.27 24.30
C GLN A 65 2.71 10.26 24.24
N HIS A 66 2.70 9.40 23.22
CA HIS A 66 1.64 8.42 23.02
C HIS A 66 1.98 7.02 23.55
N ARG A 67 3.14 6.84 24.20
CA ARG A 67 3.59 5.54 24.74
C ARG A 67 3.46 4.43 23.70
N ILE A 68 4.07 4.66 22.54
CA ILE A 68 3.96 3.75 21.39
C ILE A 68 4.67 2.43 21.68
N HIS A 69 4.03 1.32 21.29
CA HIS A 69 4.57 -0.03 21.46
C HIS A 69 5.14 -0.59 20.15
N VAL A 70 4.50 -0.25 19.02
CA VAL A 70 4.85 -0.73 17.69
C VAL A 70 4.71 0.41 16.68
N VAL A 71 5.62 0.46 15.71
CA VAL A 71 5.51 1.36 14.56
C VAL A 71 5.01 0.61 13.33
N VAL A 72 4.03 1.15 12.63
CA VAL A 72 3.69 0.81 11.25
C VAL A 72 4.22 1.92 10.36
N HIS A 73 5.24 1.61 9.57
CA HIS A 73 5.86 2.59 8.67
C HIS A 73 5.25 2.48 7.27
N ALA A 74 4.28 3.34 6.97
CA ALA A 74 3.62 3.42 5.65
C ALA A 74 3.86 4.76 4.92
N ALA A 75 4.53 5.73 5.56
CA ALA A 75 4.95 6.98 4.93
C ALA A 75 6.06 6.70 3.90
N GLN A 76 5.69 6.69 2.62
CA GLN A 76 6.57 6.42 1.50
C GLN A 76 6.17 7.31 0.32
N CYS A 77 7.15 7.82 -0.43
CA CYS A 77 6.92 8.39 -1.75
C CYS A 77 6.57 7.26 -2.72
N VAL A 78 5.42 7.34 -3.40
CA VAL A 78 4.86 6.25 -4.24
C VAL A 78 4.59 6.64 -5.70
N ARG A 79 4.91 7.87 -6.11
CA ARG A 79 4.55 8.40 -7.43
C ARG A 79 5.40 7.76 -8.53
N ARG A 80 4.77 7.25 -9.60
CA ARG A 80 5.43 6.52 -10.70
C ARG A 80 5.69 7.39 -11.95
N ASP A 81 5.10 8.58 -12.06
CA ASP A 81 4.95 9.34 -13.31
C ASP A 81 5.15 10.87 -13.13
N GLY A 82 5.84 11.61 -14.01
CA GLY A 82 6.48 11.26 -15.31
C GLY A 82 7.63 12.22 -15.72
N ALA A 83 8.39 11.80 -16.75
CA ALA A 83 9.78 12.14 -17.06
C ALA A 83 10.76 11.60 -16.00
N SER A 84 11.83 10.91 -16.42
CA SER A 84 13.04 10.81 -15.59
C SER A 84 13.28 12.17 -14.89
N LYS A 85 13.46 12.20 -13.56
CA LYS A 85 14.44 13.11 -12.91
C LYS A 85 14.52 13.17 -11.38
N ARG A 86 13.64 12.55 -10.58
CA ARG A 86 13.79 12.66 -9.10
C ARG A 86 13.97 11.33 -8.34
N PRO A 87 14.94 10.47 -8.71
CA PRO A 87 15.27 9.30 -7.91
C PRO A 87 15.73 9.68 -6.49
N ASP A 88 16.36 10.85 -6.33
CA ASP A 88 16.73 11.45 -5.06
C ASP A 88 15.54 11.52 -4.10
N ARG A 89 14.36 11.96 -4.54
CA ARG A 89 13.17 12.04 -3.67
C ARG A 89 12.73 10.69 -3.13
N HIS A 90 12.85 9.61 -3.92
CA HIS A 90 12.56 8.26 -3.42
C HIS A 90 13.54 7.88 -2.33
N TYR A 91 14.84 8.13 -2.52
CA TYR A 91 15.85 7.82 -1.51
C TYR A 91 15.73 8.71 -0.26
N GLU A 92 15.55 10.03 -0.41
CA GLU A 92 15.37 10.95 0.71
C GLU A 92 14.17 10.56 1.59
N VAL A 93 13.02 10.29 0.99
CA VAL A 93 11.80 9.98 1.75
C VAL A 93 11.80 8.54 2.23
N ASN A 94 12.01 7.57 1.33
CA ASN A 94 11.82 6.16 1.67
C ASN A 94 13.01 5.62 2.47
N VAL A 95 14.25 5.95 2.08
CA VAL A 95 15.45 5.50 2.81
C VAL A 95 15.74 6.44 3.99
N GLY A 96 15.80 7.75 3.75
CA GLY A 96 16.06 8.74 4.79
C GLY A 96 14.96 8.75 5.87
N GLY A 97 13.70 8.67 5.48
CA GLY A 97 12.57 8.53 6.41
C GLY A 97 12.60 7.22 7.21
N THR A 98 12.96 6.10 6.58
CA THR A 98 13.14 4.82 7.31
C THR A 98 14.24 4.96 8.37
N LEU A 99 15.38 5.58 8.03
CA LEU A 99 16.46 5.83 8.97
C LEU A 99 16.03 6.74 10.12
N ALA A 100 15.31 7.83 9.85
CA ALA A 100 14.79 8.75 10.86
C ALA A 100 13.83 8.04 11.84
N VAL A 101 12.90 7.23 11.32
CA VAL A 101 12.00 6.41 12.15
C VAL A 101 12.78 5.45 13.04
N LEU A 102 13.76 4.73 12.49
CA LEU A 102 14.55 3.76 13.26
C LEU A 102 15.44 4.41 14.32
N GLN A 103 16.00 5.58 14.03
CA GLN A 103 16.73 6.39 15.01
C GLN A 103 15.81 6.82 16.15
N ALA A 104 14.62 7.34 15.82
CA ALA A 104 13.63 7.75 16.81
C ALA A 104 13.14 6.58 17.67
N MET A 105 12.92 5.42 17.06
CA MET A 105 12.54 4.18 17.76
C MET A 105 13.58 3.75 18.78
N ARG A 106 14.87 3.79 18.42
CA ARG A 106 15.95 3.46 19.35
C ARG A 106 16.00 4.41 20.55
N GLU A 107 15.93 5.71 20.28
CA GLU A 107 15.94 6.77 21.31
C GLU A 107 14.70 6.72 22.24
N ALA A 108 13.56 6.26 21.72
CA ALA A 108 12.32 6.07 22.48
C ALA A 108 12.14 4.63 23.02
N GLN A 109 13.11 3.74 22.82
CA GLN A 109 13.08 2.33 23.23
C GLN A 109 11.87 1.53 22.69
N VAL A 110 11.45 1.82 21.45
CA VAL A 110 10.39 1.08 20.75
C VAL A 110 11.04 0.01 19.88
N GLY A 111 10.77 -1.26 20.18
CA GLY A 111 11.50 -2.41 19.63
C GLY A 111 10.83 -3.16 18.48
N ALA A 112 9.71 -2.69 17.94
CA ALA A 112 8.93 -3.42 16.93
C ALA A 112 8.43 -2.52 15.79
N ILE A 113 8.60 -2.98 14.54
CA ILE A 113 8.15 -2.25 13.35
C ILE A 113 7.57 -3.17 12.26
N ALA A 114 6.45 -2.76 11.65
CA ALA A 114 5.96 -3.32 10.40
C ALA A 114 6.16 -2.30 9.27
N LEU A 115 6.87 -2.70 8.20
CA LEU A 115 7.09 -1.85 7.02
C LEU A 115 6.06 -2.16 5.94
N ALA A 116 5.38 -1.13 5.42
CA ALA A 116 4.57 -1.24 4.21
C ALA A 116 5.49 -1.27 2.97
N SER A 117 5.94 -2.47 2.60
CA SER A 117 6.78 -2.70 1.43
C SER A 117 5.92 -3.00 0.18
N SER A 118 6.51 -3.60 -0.86
CA SER A 118 5.86 -3.76 -2.15
C SER A 118 6.38 -4.94 -2.95
N ALA A 119 5.49 -5.61 -3.67
CA ALA A 119 5.85 -6.64 -4.65
C ALA A 119 6.76 -6.12 -5.78
N GLY A 120 6.84 -4.81 -5.99
CA GLY A 120 7.76 -4.22 -6.97
C GLY A 120 9.24 -4.47 -6.66
N VAL A 121 9.59 -4.88 -5.43
CA VAL A 121 10.95 -5.31 -5.08
C VAL A 121 11.38 -6.56 -5.83
N TYR A 122 10.45 -7.40 -6.29
CA TYR A 122 10.76 -8.60 -7.07
C TYR A 122 11.13 -8.30 -8.52
N GLY A 123 10.72 -7.15 -9.06
CA GLY A 123 10.88 -6.85 -10.47
C GLY A 123 10.20 -7.89 -11.37
N SER A 124 11.00 -8.60 -12.17
CA SER A 124 10.56 -9.64 -13.12
C SER A 124 10.97 -11.03 -12.63
N PRO A 125 10.20 -11.64 -11.70
CA PRO A 125 10.57 -12.92 -11.12
C PRO A 125 10.55 -14.05 -12.17
N LEU A 126 11.46 -15.02 -12.02
CA LEU A 126 11.58 -16.18 -12.91
C LEU A 126 10.47 -17.22 -12.70
N ARG A 127 9.82 -17.21 -11.52
CA ARG A 127 8.75 -18.14 -11.15
C ARG A 127 7.54 -17.38 -10.63
N LEU A 128 6.37 -17.85 -11.05
CA LEU A 128 5.07 -17.36 -10.62
C LEU A 128 4.23 -18.56 -10.13
N PRO A 129 3.38 -18.40 -9.10
CA PRO A 129 3.28 -17.22 -8.24
C PRO A 129 4.59 -16.95 -7.47
N VAL A 130 4.89 -15.67 -7.19
CA VAL A 130 6.19 -15.26 -6.60
C VAL A 130 6.14 -15.40 -5.09
N SER A 131 7.04 -16.19 -4.51
CA SER A 131 7.19 -16.36 -3.05
C SER A 131 8.19 -15.38 -2.45
N GLU A 132 8.16 -15.23 -1.13
CA GLU A 132 9.03 -14.28 -0.42
C GLU A 132 10.53 -14.58 -0.55
N GLY A 133 10.88 -15.83 -0.91
CA GLY A 133 12.24 -16.27 -1.17
C GLY A 133 12.75 -15.96 -2.58
N ALA A 134 11.94 -15.35 -3.44
CA ALA A 134 12.40 -14.91 -4.75
C ALA A 134 13.47 -13.82 -4.62
N PHE A 135 14.46 -13.86 -5.51
CA PHE A 135 15.53 -12.87 -5.53
C PHE A 135 14.96 -11.47 -5.86
N PRO A 136 15.23 -10.45 -5.04
CA PRO A 136 14.73 -9.10 -5.29
C PRO A 136 15.53 -8.43 -6.43
N ALA A 137 14.82 -7.91 -7.43
CA ALA A 137 15.41 -7.27 -8.61
C ALA A 137 14.59 -6.03 -9.05
N PRO A 138 14.50 -4.99 -8.20
CA PRO A 138 13.63 -3.84 -8.46
C PRO A 138 14.02 -3.11 -9.76
N ARG A 139 13.01 -2.71 -10.54
CA ARG A 139 13.20 -2.05 -11.85
C ARG A 139 13.02 -0.53 -11.83
N SER A 140 12.99 0.08 -10.64
CA SER A 140 12.86 1.54 -10.48
C SER A 140 13.46 1.99 -9.15
N SER A 141 13.85 3.27 -9.06
CA SER A 141 14.33 3.87 -7.80
C SER A 141 13.30 3.82 -6.68
N LEU A 142 12.00 3.88 -7.03
CA LEU A 142 10.90 3.67 -6.08
C LEU A 142 11.02 2.30 -5.40
N TYR A 143 11.09 1.22 -6.18
CA TYR A 143 11.13 -0.12 -5.61
C TYR A 143 12.51 -0.46 -5.02
N ALA A 144 13.60 0.09 -5.56
CA ALA A 144 14.93 -0.02 -4.99
C ALA A 144 14.99 0.61 -3.59
N SER A 145 14.40 1.79 -3.41
CA SER A 145 14.34 2.45 -2.10
C SER A 145 13.52 1.67 -1.06
N ARG A 146 12.46 0.96 -1.49
CA ARG A 146 11.68 0.07 -0.61
C ARG A 146 12.48 -1.16 -0.19
N LEU A 147 13.21 -1.77 -1.13
CA LEU A 147 14.12 -2.88 -0.83
C LEU A 147 15.22 -2.44 0.13
N MET A 148 15.80 -1.24 -0.05
CA MET A 148 16.78 -0.68 0.89
C MET A 148 16.19 -0.51 2.28
N GLY A 149 14.92 -0.11 2.41
CA GLY A 149 14.21 -0.10 3.69
C GLY A 149 14.17 -1.49 4.34
N GLU A 150 13.87 -2.55 3.58
CA GLU A 150 13.94 -3.93 4.07
C GLU A 150 15.37 -4.34 4.50
N THR A 151 16.38 -3.97 3.73
CA THR A 151 17.80 -4.24 4.05
C THR A 151 18.20 -3.55 5.35
N ILE A 152 17.89 -2.25 5.50
CA ILE A 152 18.22 -1.47 6.70
C ILE A 152 17.54 -2.06 7.93
N LEU A 153 16.30 -2.52 7.81
CA LEU A 153 15.60 -3.20 8.90
C LEU A 153 16.31 -4.49 9.34
N ALA A 154 16.78 -5.29 8.38
CA ALA A 154 17.56 -6.49 8.67
C ALA A 154 18.86 -6.16 9.43
N ASP A 155 19.58 -5.12 8.98
CA ASP A 155 20.81 -4.67 9.64
C ASP A 155 20.54 -4.15 11.06
N TYR A 156 19.47 -3.36 11.24
CA TYR A 156 19.07 -2.88 12.56
C TYR A 156 18.64 -4.01 13.48
N ALA A 157 17.96 -5.03 12.96
CA ALA A 157 17.57 -6.21 13.74
C ALA A 157 18.81 -6.97 14.24
N ALA A 158 19.79 -7.17 13.36
CA ALA A 158 21.05 -7.83 13.72
C ALA A 158 21.88 -7.02 14.74
N ALA A 159 21.93 -5.69 14.59
CA ALA A 159 22.76 -4.83 15.43
C ALA A 159 22.10 -4.42 16.76
N PHE A 160 20.78 -4.25 16.79
CA PHE A 160 20.05 -3.63 17.90
C PHE A 160 18.86 -4.45 18.41
N GLY A 161 18.58 -5.62 17.82
CA GLY A 161 17.53 -6.54 18.29
C GLY A 161 16.09 -6.10 18.01
N ILE A 162 15.88 -5.09 17.16
CA ILE A 162 14.53 -4.68 16.74
C ILE A 162 13.82 -5.84 16.01
N GLN A 163 12.55 -6.06 16.35
CA GLN A 163 11.67 -6.97 15.64
C GLN A 163 11.08 -6.25 14.44
N TYR A 164 11.16 -6.86 13.26
CA TYR A 164 10.62 -6.27 12.05
C TYR A 164 9.90 -7.27 11.16
N THR A 165 8.95 -6.76 10.38
CA THR A 165 8.30 -7.51 9.31
C THR A 165 8.00 -6.58 8.14
N ALA A 166 8.46 -6.93 6.94
CA ALA A 166 8.09 -6.24 5.71
C ALA A 166 6.84 -6.87 5.09
N LEU A 167 5.78 -6.07 4.91
CA LEU A 167 4.56 -6.50 4.25
C LEU A 167 4.63 -6.06 2.79
N ARG A 168 4.92 -7.01 1.89
CA ARG A 168 5.09 -6.75 0.45
C ARG A 168 3.72 -6.72 -0.22
N HIS A 169 3.15 -5.52 -0.33
CA HIS A 169 1.85 -5.34 -0.97
C HIS A 169 1.94 -5.57 -2.47
N PHE A 170 1.05 -6.40 -3.00
CA PHE A 170 0.76 -6.47 -4.44
C PHE A 170 -0.10 -5.27 -4.84
N SER A 171 -0.86 -5.35 -5.93
CA SER A 171 -1.55 -4.17 -6.47
C SER A 171 -2.77 -3.83 -5.61
N VAL A 172 -2.61 -2.90 -4.67
CA VAL A 172 -3.70 -2.50 -3.77
C VAL A 172 -4.81 -1.78 -4.55
N ALA A 173 -6.05 -2.25 -4.40
CA ALA A 173 -7.24 -1.75 -5.07
C ALA A 173 -8.47 -1.80 -4.14
N GLY A 174 -9.64 -1.40 -4.64
CA GLY A 174 -10.86 -1.30 -3.84
C GLY A 174 -10.98 0.03 -3.09
N ALA A 175 -11.93 0.06 -2.17
CA ALA A 175 -12.13 1.09 -1.16
C ALA A 175 -12.79 0.42 0.06
N ASP A 176 -12.92 1.12 1.17
CA ASP A 176 -13.56 0.58 2.36
C ASP A 176 -14.98 0.04 2.06
N PRO A 177 -15.35 -1.18 2.48
CA PRO A 177 -16.68 -1.74 2.25
C PRO A 177 -17.81 -0.92 2.88
N ASP A 178 -17.54 -0.22 3.99
CA ASP A 178 -18.49 0.71 4.62
C ASP A 178 -18.48 2.10 3.94
N ASN A 179 -17.67 2.27 2.89
CA ASN A 179 -17.53 3.46 2.09
C ASN A 179 -17.03 4.70 2.88
N GLU A 180 -16.33 4.52 4.00
CA GLU A 180 -15.80 5.61 4.85
C GLU A 180 -14.44 6.14 4.37
N LEU A 181 -13.68 5.28 3.68
CA LEU A 181 -12.37 5.57 3.13
C LEU A 181 -12.25 5.04 1.70
N GLY A 182 -11.38 5.67 0.92
CA GLY A 182 -10.97 5.12 -0.35
C GLY A 182 -9.82 5.89 -0.98
N PRO A 183 -9.41 5.48 -2.19
CA PRO A 183 -8.33 6.15 -2.90
C PRO A 183 -8.77 7.54 -3.34
N LEU A 184 -8.01 8.55 -2.95
CA LEU A 184 -8.15 9.91 -3.46
C LEU A 184 -6.77 10.52 -3.63
N ARG A 185 -6.26 10.57 -4.87
CA ARG A 185 -4.94 11.15 -5.17
C ARG A 185 -5.05 12.09 -6.37
N ARG A 186 -4.26 13.18 -6.33
CA ARG A 186 -4.11 14.11 -7.46
C ARG A 186 -2.62 14.40 -7.70
N PRO A 187 -2.04 14.07 -8.87
CA PRO A 187 -2.61 13.26 -9.95
C PRO A 187 -2.76 11.79 -9.55
N GLU A 188 -3.75 11.11 -10.14
CA GLU A 188 -4.01 9.68 -9.98
C GLU A 188 -3.36 8.88 -11.12
N SER A 189 -2.78 7.72 -10.81
CA SER A 189 -2.11 6.85 -11.78
C SER A 189 -2.43 5.35 -11.64
N HIS A 190 -3.30 4.98 -10.69
CA HIS A 190 -3.74 3.59 -10.47
C HIS A 190 -4.97 3.24 -11.31
N LEU A 191 -5.01 1.98 -11.78
CA LEU A 191 -6.00 1.48 -12.73
C LEU A 191 -7.46 1.66 -12.25
N PHE A 192 -7.75 1.23 -11.03
CA PHE A 192 -9.12 1.20 -10.49
C PHE A 192 -9.72 2.61 -10.34
N PRO A 193 -9.05 3.58 -9.67
CA PRO A 193 -9.51 4.96 -9.63
C PRO A 193 -9.60 5.63 -11.00
N LEU A 194 -8.62 5.41 -11.90
CA LEU A 194 -8.69 5.95 -13.27
C LEU A 194 -9.89 5.40 -14.04
N ALA A 195 -10.17 4.11 -13.91
CA ALA A 195 -11.32 3.47 -14.54
C ALA A 195 -12.63 4.08 -14.00
N ALA A 196 -12.74 4.28 -12.68
CA ALA A 196 -13.90 4.93 -12.08
C ALA A 196 -14.09 6.37 -12.58
N ARG A 197 -13.01 7.16 -12.69
CA ARG A 197 -13.08 8.54 -13.22
C ARG A 197 -13.56 8.61 -14.66
N VAL A 198 -13.10 7.71 -15.53
CA VAL A 198 -13.62 7.58 -16.89
C VAL A 198 -15.10 7.19 -16.87
N SER A 199 -15.48 6.25 -16.01
CA SER A 199 -16.89 5.87 -15.82
C SER A 199 -17.76 6.99 -15.22
N LEU A 200 -17.20 7.98 -14.52
CA LEU A 200 -17.90 9.19 -14.08
C LEU A 200 -17.97 10.29 -15.16
N GLY A 201 -17.25 10.13 -16.27
CA GLY A 201 -17.13 11.15 -17.32
C GLY A 201 -16.09 12.24 -17.02
N GLU A 202 -15.25 12.07 -16.00
CA GLU A 202 -14.19 13.03 -15.64
C GLU A 202 -12.95 12.95 -16.55
N ALA A 203 -12.87 11.92 -17.38
CA ALA A 203 -11.83 11.72 -18.38
C ALA A 203 -12.43 11.02 -19.60
N PRO A 204 -11.99 11.37 -20.83
CA PRO A 204 -12.60 10.85 -22.05
C PRO A 204 -12.32 9.36 -22.29
N HIS A 205 -11.16 8.86 -21.83
CA HIS A 205 -10.75 7.47 -21.98
C HIS A 205 -9.66 7.10 -20.98
N LEU A 206 -9.48 5.79 -20.77
CA LEU A 206 -8.37 5.21 -20.02
C LEU A 206 -7.26 4.74 -20.98
N VAL A 207 -6.00 5.07 -20.69
CA VAL A 207 -4.86 4.59 -21.47
C VAL A 207 -4.42 3.21 -20.97
N VAL A 208 -4.55 2.19 -21.82
CA VAL A 208 -4.00 0.84 -21.61
C VAL A 208 -2.57 0.82 -22.14
N HIS A 209 -1.60 0.59 -21.27
CA HIS A 209 -0.19 0.62 -21.62
C HIS A 209 0.29 -0.73 -22.16
N GLY A 210 0.19 -0.90 -23.48
CA GLY A 210 0.51 -2.14 -24.19
C GLY A 210 -0.63 -3.16 -24.18
N ASP A 211 -0.81 -3.80 -25.33
CA ASP A 211 -1.79 -4.85 -25.63
C ASP A 211 -1.15 -6.04 -26.37
N ASP A 212 0.17 -6.13 -26.31
CA ASP A 212 1.01 -7.10 -27.02
C ASP A 212 1.95 -7.88 -26.07
N TYR A 213 1.66 -7.90 -24.76
CA TYR A 213 2.37 -8.75 -23.80
C TYR A 213 2.07 -10.23 -24.05
N ALA A 214 2.98 -11.11 -23.59
CA ALA A 214 2.79 -12.56 -23.62
C ALA A 214 1.79 -13.01 -22.52
N THR A 215 0.55 -12.51 -22.60
CA THR A 215 -0.59 -12.82 -21.72
C THR A 215 -1.81 -13.15 -22.60
N PRO A 216 -2.85 -13.84 -22.09
CA PRO A 216 -3.95 -14.34 -22.92
C PRO A 216 -4.70 -13.28 -23.75
N ASP A 217 -4.77 -12.04 -23.26
CA ASP A 217 -5.43 -10.91 -23.94
C ASP A 217 -4.46 -9.78 -24.32
N GLY A 218 -3.15 -10.04 -24.23
CA GLY A 218 -2.10 -9.08 -24.56
C GLY A 218 -1.88 -7.98 -23.53
N THR A 219 -2.73 -7.85 -22.50
CA THR A 219 -2.57 -6.82 -21.45
C THR A 219 -1.89 -7.38 -20.20
N CYS A 220 -1.22 -6.51 -19.44
CA CYS A 220 -0.55 -6.91 -18.20
C CYS A 220 -1.49 -7.59 -17.20
N ILE A 221 -1.03 -8.67 -16.57
CA ILE A 221 -1.70 -9.35 -15.47
C ILE A 221 -1.08 -8.92 -14.14
N ARG A 222 -1.93 -8.56 -13.18
CA ARG A 222 -1.52 -8.21 -11.81
C ARG A 222 -2.39 -8.95 -10.82
N ASP A 223 -1.79 -9.31 -9.69
CA ASP A 223 -2.53 -9.63 -8.48
C ASP A 223 -3.01 -8.34 -7.82
N TYR A 224 -4.34 -8.20 -7.79
CA TYR A 224 -5.03 -7.09 -7.13
C TYR A 224 -5.57 -7.55 -5.78
N VAL A 225 -5.17 -6.84 -4.73
CA VAL A 225 -5.57 -7.13 -3.36
C VAL A 225 -6.38 -5.96 -2.80
N HIS A 226 -7.47 -6.26 -2.12
CA HIS A 226 -8.34 -5.25 -1.55
C HIS A 226 -7.65 -4.53 -0.40
N VAL A 227 -7.74 -3.20 -0.33
CA VAL A 227 -7.08 -2.39 0.70
C VAL A 227 -7.45 -2.80 2.13
N SER A 228 -8.71 -3.17 2.37
CA SER A 228 -9.15 -3.69 3.68
C SER A 228 -8.55 -5.06 4.01
N ASP A 229 -8.27 -5.91 3.01
CA ASP A 229 -7.56 -7.18 3.23
C ASP A 229 -6.09 -6.92 3.60
N VAL A 230 -5.44 -5.98 2.91
CA VAL A 230 -4.09 -5.53 3.25
C VAL A 230 -4.04 -4.98 4.68
N ALA A 231 -4.96 -4.09 5.03
CA ALA A 231 -5.02 -3.48 6.35
C ALA A 231 -5.26 -4.51 7.47
N ALA A 232 -6.09 -5.54 7.21
CA ALA A 232 -6.37 -6.61 8.17
C ALA A 232 -5.15 -7.48 8.50
N ALA A 233 -4.08 -7.47 7.71
CA ALA A 233 -2.84 -8.17 8.03
C ALA A 233 -2.05 -7.51 9.16
N TYR A 234 -2.17 -6.19 9.35
CA TYR A 234 -1.33 -5.44 10.29
C TYR A 234 -1.58 -5.80 11.77
N PRO A 235 -2.83 -5.89 12.27
CA PRO A 235 -3.09 -6.38 13.63
C PRO A 235 -2.50 -7.78 13.88
N LEU A 236 -2.53 -8.66 12.87
CA LEU A 236 -2.00 -10.03 12.97
C LEU A 236 -0.47 -10.04 13.08
N VAL A 237 0.21 -9.20 12.28
CA VAL A 237 1.67 -9.04 12.32
C VAL A 237 2.13 -8.43 13.63
N LEU A 238 1.38 -7.45 14.17
CA LEU A 238 1.69 -6.82 15.47
C LEU A 238 1.82 -7.85 16.60
N GLY A 239 0.88 -8.79 16.69
CA GLY A 239 0.95 -9.85 17.71
C GLY A 239 2.23 -10.68 17.58
N ARG A 240 2.64 -11.02 16.36
CA ARG A 240 3.87 -11.78 16.13
C ARG A 240 5.14 -10.99 16.43
N LEU A 241 5.18 -9.70 16.08
CA LEU A 241 6.31 -8.82 16.38
C LEU A 241 6.54 -8.73 17.89
N LEU A 242 5.46 -8.54 18.66
CA LEU A 242 5.53 -8.41 20.12
C LEU A 242 5.88 -9.73 20.82
N ASP A 243 5.51 -10.86 20.23
CA ASP A 243 5.87 -12.19 20.75
C ASP A 243 7.28 -12.66 20.35
N GLY A 244 8.07 -11.84 19.64
CA GLY A 244 9.40 -12.23 19.13
C GLY A 244 9.35 -13.30 18.03
N ARG A 245 8.21 -13.44 17.35
CA ARG A 245 7.96 -14.41 16.26
C ARG A 245 7.91 -13.74 14.88
N ALA A 246 8.66 -12.65 14.74
CA ALA A 246 8.73 -11.85 13.53
C ALA A 246 9.23 -12.69 12.35
N ALA A 247 8.65 -12.47 11.16
CA ALA A 247 9.20 -12.97 9.91
C ALA A 247 9.78 -11.79 9.13
N ALA A 248 10.82 -12.04 8.34
CA ALA A 248 11.45 -10.98 7.55
C ALA A 248 10.45 -10.31 6.58
N ALA A 249 9.60 -11.11 5.91
CA ALA A 249 8.58 -10.59 5.02
C ALA A 249 7.38 -11.53 4.85
N TYR A 250 6.23 -10.93 4.50
CA TYR A 250 5.04 -11.60 3.98
C TYR A 250 4.57 -10.93 2.69
N ASN A 251 4.17 -11.75 1.71
CA ASN A 251 3.43 -11.29 0.54
C ASN A 251 1.96 -11.07 0.90
N LEU A 252 1.44 -9.87 0.58
CA LEU A 252 0.02 -9.55 0.69
C LEU A 252 -0.57 -9.34 -0.71
N GLY A 253 -1.19 -10.38 -1.24
CA GLY A 253 -1.89 -10.44 -2.52
C GLY A 253 -3.21 -11.21 -2.40
N SER A 254 -3.99 -11.29 -3.47
CA SER A 254 -5.13 -12.21 -3.59
C SER A 254 -4.66 -13.65 -3.85
N GLY A 255 -3.50 -13.82 -4.47
CA GLY A 255 -3.03 -15.11 -5.02
C GLY A 255 -3.56 -15.39 -6.44
N GLU A 256 -4.36 -14.49 -7.00
CA GLU A 256 -4.98 -14.61 -8.33
C GLU A 256 -4.62 -13.40 -9.19
N GLY A 257 -4.33 -13.63 -10.47
CA GLY A 257 -4.00 -12.57 -11.42
C GLY A 257 -5.20 -12.18 -12.26
N HIS A 258 -5.40 -10.87 -12.43
CA HIS A 258 -6.34 -10.33 -13.43
C HIS A 258 -5.61 -9.42 -14.42
N SER A 259 -6.01 -9.49 -15.68
CA SER A 259 -5.52 -8.60 -16.72
C SER A 259 -6.13 -7.20 -16.64
N VAL A 260 -5.51 -6.22 -17.29
CA VAL A 260 -6.10 -4.88 -17.43
C VAL A 260 -7.44 -4.97 -18.14
N SER A 261 -7.56 -5.76 -19.21
CA SER A 261 -8.82 -5.92 -19.94
C SER A 261 -9.93 -6.52 -19.08
N GLU A 262 -9.63 -7.51 -18.23
CA GLU A 262 -10.59 -8.10 -17.30
C GLU A 262 -11.12 -7.08 -16.28
N VAL A 263 -10.23 -6.24 -15.74
CA VAL A 263 -10.61 -5.14 -14.83
C VAL A 263 -11.53 -4.13 -15.52
N LEU A 264 -11.19 -3.70 -16.75
CA LEU A 264 -12.03 -2.76 -17.49
C LEU A 264 -13.40 -3.35 -17.85
N ALA A 265 -13.45 -4.64 -18.20
CA ALA A 265 -14.70 -5.34 -18.46
C ALA A 265 -15.55 -5.46 -17.18
N ALA A 266 -14.94 -5.74 -16.03
CA ALA A 266 -15.63 -5.78 -14.75
C ALA A 266 -16.19 -4.40 -14.35
N MET A 267 -15.40 -3.34 -14.53
CA MET A 267 -15.88 -1.95 -14.35
C MET A 267 -17.06 -1.63 -15.26
N GLY A 268 -17.00 -2.05 -16.53
CA GLY A 268 -18.11 -1.83 -17.46
C GLY A 268 -19.40 -2.55 -17.06
N ARG A 269 -19.29 -3.79 -16.52
CA ARG A 269 -20.43 -4.53 -15.97
C ARG A 269 -21.04 -3.83 -14.74
N VAL A 270 -20.22 -3.36 -13.80
CA VAL A 270 -20.71 -2.70 -12.57
C VAL A 270 -21.33 -1.34 -12.87
N THR A 271 -20.79 -0.61 -13.85
CA THR A 271 -21.26 0.74 -14.22
C THR A 271 -22.35 0.74 -15.29
N GLY A 272 -22.67 -0.42 -15.87
CA GLY A 272 -23.71 -0.58 -16.89
C GLY A 272 -23.34 -0.03 -18.27
N ARG A 273 -22.08 0.36 -18.51
CA ARG A 273 -21.60 0.89 -19.79
C ARG A 273 -20.16 0.45 -20.08
N PRO A 274 -19.80 0.15 -21.35
CA PRO A 274 -18.41 -0.10 -21.72
C PRO A 274 -17.51 1.08 -21.33
N LEU A 275 -16.30 0.79 -20.87
CA LEU A 275 -15.34 1.81 -20.46
C LEU A 275 -14.47 2.25 -21.65
N PRO A 276 -14.54 3.53 -22.09
CA PRO A 276 -13.72 4.03 -23.18
C PRO A 276 -12.23 3.88 -22.89
N ARG A 277 -11.49 3.21 -23.80
CA ARG A 277 -10.06 2.97 -23.64
C ARG A 277 -9.29 3.26 -24.92
N GLN A 278 -8.03 3.64 -24.77
CA GLN A 278 -7.06 3.81 -25.85
C GLN A 278 -5.79 3.02 -25.51
N VAL A 279 -5.21 2.35 -26.50
CA VAL A 279 -3.91 1.69 -26.34
C VAL A 279 -2.80 2.72 -26.47
N GLY A 280 -1.90 2.76 -25.49
CA GLY A 280 -0.69 3.57 -25.48
C GLY A 280 0.57 2.68 -25.38
N PRO A 281 1.77 3.28 -25.39
CA PRO A 281 3.01 2.51 -25.31
C PRO A 281 3.12 1.77 -23.97
N ARG A 282 3.81 0.62 -24.00
CA ARG A 282 4.23 -0.10 -22.78
C ARG A 282 5.02 0.82 -21.85
N ARG A 283 4.90 0.61 -20.55
CA ARG A 283 5.75 1.26 -19.55
C ARG A 283 7.01 0.42 -19.34
N GLU A 284 8.19 1.04 -19.39
CA GLU A 284 9.50 0.36 -19.35
C GLU A 284 9.70 -0.55 -18.11
N ALA A 285 9.12 -0.16 -16.98
CA ALA A 285 9.21 -0.91 -15.72
C ALA A 285 8.10 -1.96 -15.53
N ASP A 286 7.12 -2.06 -16.43
CA ASP A 286 6.01 -3.00 -16.28
C ASP A 286 6.42 -4.42 -16.69
N THR A 287 6.08 -5.37 -15.83
CA THR A 287 6.24 -6.80 -16.10
C THR A 287 4.96 -7.39 -16.71
N PRO A 288 5.05 -8.43 -17.55
CA PRO A 288 3.85 -9.03 -18.14
C PRO A 288 2.88 -9.54 -17.07
N THR A 289 3.39 -10.31 -16.11
CA THR A 289 2.59 -10.94 -15.04
C THR A 289 3.32 -10.82 -13.70
N LEU A 290 2.60 -10.48 -12.63
CA LEU A 290 3.10 -10.52 -11.26
C LEU A 290 1.96 -10.92 -10.31
N VAL A 291 2.06 -12.12 -9.74
CA VAL A 291 1.04 -12.73 -8.86
C VAL A 291 1.70 -13.30 -7.61
N ALA A 292 1.08 -13.09 -6.45
CA ALA A 292 1.64 -13.46 -5.16
C ALA A 292 1.49 -14.96 -4.86
N ASP A 293 2.53 -15.56 -4.28
CA ASP A 293 2.32 -16.71 -3.41
C ASP A 293 2.05 -16.17 -2.00
N ILE A 294 0.85 -16.45 -1.48
CA ILE A 294 0.38 -16.01 -0.15
C ILE A 294 0.37 -17.16 0.87
N GLY A 295 1.00 -18.29 0.56
CA GLY A 295 1.05 -19.47 1.42
C GLY A 295 1.62 -19.18 2.80
N ARG A 296 2.67 -18.36 2.88
CA ARG A 296 3.30 -17.99 4.16
C ARG A 296 2.36 -17.16 5.05
N ALA A 297 1.73 -16.14 4.48
CA ALA A 297 0.77 -15.31 5.21
C ALA A 297 -0.43 -16.15 5.73
N ARG A 298 -0.92 -17.09 4.91
CA ARG A 298 -1.96 -18.03 5.34
C ARG A 298 -1.50 -18.93 6.49
N ALA A 299 -0.32 -19.53 6.37
CA ALA A 299 0.18 -20.49 7.37
C ALA A 299 0.53 -19.82 8.71
N GLU A 300 1.17 -18.65 8.68
CA GLU A 300 1.76 -18.04 9.87
C GLU A 300 0.91 -16.94 10.51
N LEU A 301 0.16 -16.18 9.71
CA LEU A 301 -0.73 -15.13 10.19
C LEU A 301 -2.19 -15.59 10.28
N ARG A 302 -2.53 -16.73 9.67
CA ARG A 302 -3.93 -17.13 9.39
C ARG A 302 -4.69 -16.07 8.62
N TRP A 303 -3.96 -15.28 7.82
CA TRP A 303 -4.52 -14.23 6.99
C TRP A 303 -5.03 -14.81 5.68
N THR A 304 -6.24 -14.45 5.28
CA THR A 304 -6.83 -14.82 3.99
C THR A 304 -7.64 -13.63 3.47
N PRO A 305 -7.42 -13.19 2.21
CA PRO A 305 -8.22 -12.13 1.62
C PRO A 305 -9.71 -12.47 1.60
N LYS A 306 -10.57 -11.52 1.96
CA LYS A 306 -12.03 -11.66 2.02
C LYS A 306 -12.75 -10.83 0.95
N PHE A 307 -12.12 -9.76 0.47
CA PHE A 307 -12.73 -8.76 -0.42
C PHE A 307 -12.00 -8.64 -1.76
N SER A 308 -11.02 -9.50 -2.01
CA SER A 308 -10.11 -9.40 -3.15
C SER A 308 -10.60 -10.10 -4.41
N ASP A 309 -11.87 -10.51 -4.48
CA ASP A 309 -12.47 -10.90 -5.77
C ASP A 309 -12.67 -9.66 -6.65
N LEU A 310 -12.54 -9.83 -7.97
CA LEU A 310 -12.58 -8.73 -8.92
C LEU A 310 -13.88 -7.90 -8.86
N ASN A 311 -15.01 -8.53 -8.57
CA ASN A 311 -16.30 -7.83 -8.51
C ASN A 311 -16.39 -6.93 -7.28
N THR A 312 -15.94 -7.40 -6.12
CA THR A 312 -15.89 -6.60 -4.90
C THR A 312 -14.92 -5.44 -5.04
N LEU A 313 -13.72 -5.66 -5.57
CA LEU A 313 -12.73 -4.61 -5.86
C LEU A 313 -13.33 -3.47 -6.69
N VAL A 314 -14.01 -3.80 -7.78
CA VAL A 314 -14.65 -2.81 -8.66
C VAL A 314 -15.81 -2.10 -7.95
N LYS A 315 -16.66 -2.84 -7.24
CA LYS A 315 -17.84 -2.29 -6.55
C LYS A 315 -17.46 -1.28 -5.48
N THR A 316 -16.50 -1.59 -4.61
CA THR A 316 -16.09 -0.67 -3.55
C THR A 316 -15.39 0.55 -4.12
N THR A 317 -14.52 0.38 -5.13
CA THR A 317 -13.94 1.53 -5.87
C THR A 317 -15.03 2.43 -6.47
N TRP A 318 -16.05 1.85 -7.11
CA TRP A 318 -17.12 2.63 -7.74
C TRP A 318 -17.99 3.37 -6.73
N ALA A 319 -18.37 2.71 -5.63
CA ALA A 319 -19.15 3.31 -4.55
C ALA A 319 -18.42 4.52 -3.92
N TRP A 320 -17.10 4.39 -3.72
CA TRP A 320 -16.27 5.48 -3.23
C TRP A 320 -16.18 6.64 -4.23
N ALA A 321 -15.98 6.35 -5.52
CA ALA A 321 -15.90 7.39 -6.55
C ALA A 321 -17.20 8.20 -6.66
N LEU A 322 -18.37 7.54 -6.56
CA LEU A 322 -19.67 8.21 -6.52
C LEU A 322 -19.81 9.13 -5.30
N ARG A 323 -19.37 8.66 -4.13
CA ARG A 323 -19.38 9.48 -2.90
C ARG A 323 -18.53 10.73 -3.06
N CYS A 324 -17.29 10.60 -3.56
CA CYS A 324 -16.41 11.74 -3.81
C CYS A 324 -17.03 12.76 -4.80
N GLN A 325 -17.72 12.29 -5.84
CA GLN A 325 -18.40 13.16 -6.80
C GLN A 325 -19.54 13.95 -6.13
N GLN A 326 -20.34 13.30 -5.27
CA GLN A 326 -21.45 13.94 -4.54
C GLN A 326 -20.95 15.00 -3.56
N GLU A 327 -19.88 14.71 -2.81
CA GLU A 327 -19.26 15.65 -1.88
C GLU A 327 -18.65 16.85 -2.61
N ALA A 328 -18.03 16.64 -3.78
CA ALA A 328 -17.50 17.73 -4.60
C ALA A 328 -18.60 18.63 -5.19
N GLY A 329 -19.74 18.05 -5.59
CA GLY A 329 -20.89 18.80 -6.11
C GLY A 329 -21.69 19.55 -5.03
N SER A 330 -21.58 19.15 -3.76
CA SER A 330 -22.25 19.82 -2.63
C SER A 330 -21.44 20.98 -2.05
N ALA A 331 -20.16 21.10 -2.44
CA ALA A 331 -19.24 22.14 -1.98
C ALA A 331 -19.11 23.33 -2.94
N GLY A 332 -19.81 23.31 -4.08
CA GLY A 332 -19.84 24.37 -5.09
C GLY A 332 -21.21 25.03 -5.17
#